data_AF-A0A6G1CQS2-F1
#
_entry.id   AF-A0A6G1CQS2-F1
#
_cell.length_a   1.000
_cell.length_b   1.000
_cell.length_c   1.000
_cell.angle_alpha   90.00
_cell.angle_beta   90.00
_cell.angle_gamma   90.00
#
_symmetry.space_group_name_H-M   'P 1'
#
loop_
_entity.id
_entity.type
_entity.pdbx_description
1 polymer ?
#
loop_
_entity_poly.entity_id
_entity_poly.type
_entity_poly.pdbx_seq_one_letter_code
_entity_poly.pdbx_strand_id
1 'polypeptide(L)' 'MSLCVEQIGDPLARIRHAPEHVMLVAEYGEGKKMVGVIKACVKTVSRGGKQHKPYVKVAYLLGLRVSPSHR' A
#
# COMPACT_ATOMS: atom_id res chain seq x y z
N MET A 1 -12.68 13.53 12.13
CA MET A 1 -11.61 12.64 12.62
C MET A 1 -10.63 12.40 11.49
N SER A 2 -9.40 12.92 11.62
CA SER A 2 -8.31 12.62 10.68
C SER A 2 -7.80 11.21 10.97
N LEU A 3 -7.81 10.32 9.97
CA LEU A 3 -7.17 9.02 10.08
C LEU A 3 -5.66 9.22 9.92
N CYS A 4 -5.00 9.65 11.00
CA CYS A 4 -3.56 9.63 11.08
C CYS A 4 -3.13 8.15 11.09
N VAL A 5 -2.75 7.63 9.92
CA VAL A 5 -2.10 6.33 9.84
C VAL A 5 -0.74 6.53 10.49
N GLU A 6 -0.63 6.21 11.78
CA GLU A 6 0.64 6.21 12.49
C GLU A 6 1.59 5.26 11.77
N GLN A 7 2.44 5.85 10.93
CA GLN A 7 3.57 5.17 10.32
C GLN A 7 4.70 4.97 11.35
N ILE A 8 4.57 5.49 12.58
CA ILE A 8 5.64 5.53 13.59
C ILE A 8 6.08 4.15 14.10
N GLY A 9 5.26 3.10 13.92
CA GLY A 9 5.59 1.73 14.37
C GLY A 9 5.95 0.72 13.27
N ASP A 10 5.75 1.05 11.99
CA ASP A 10 5.96 0.09 10.89
C ASP A 10 7.44 0.08 10.48
N PRO A 11 8.14 -1.07 10.48
CA PRO A 11 9.50 -1.19 9.94
C PRO A 11 9.66 -0.60 8.53
N LEU A 12 8.57 -0.52 7.76
CA LEU A 12 8.50 0.01 6.40
C LEU A 12 8.34 1.54 6.33
N ALA A 13 8.00 2.22 7.42
CA ALA A 13 7.92 3.69 7.47
C ALA A 13 9.29 4.38 7.46
N ARG A 14 10.38 3.62 7.65
CA ARG A 14 11.73 4.08 7.36
C ARG A 14 12.00 4.21 5.86
N ILE A 15 11.13 3.68 5.00
CA ILE A 15 11.20 3.88 3.54
C ILE A 15 10.50 5.20 3.22
N ARG A 16 11.05 6.29 3.75
CA ARG A 16 10.60 7.67 3.52
C ARG A 16 10.85 8.14 2.07
N HIS A 17 11.39 7.25 1.22
CA HIS A 17 11.75 7.48 -0.18
C HIS A 17 11.20 6.40 -1.14
N ALA A 18 10.08 5.74 -0.84
CA ALA A 18 9.44 4.88 -1.85
C ALA A 18 8.67 5.75 -2.86
N PRO A 19 9.12 5.87 -4.13
CA PRO A 19 8.62 6.90 -5.05
C PRO A 19 7.27 6.59 -5.74
N GLU A 20 6.58 5.51 -5.40
CA GLU A 20 5.29 5.18 -6.03
C GLU A 20 4.34 4.58 -4.98
N HIS A 21 3.85 5.41 -4.06
CA HIS A 21 2.74 5.02 -3.19
C HIS A 21 1.43 5.36 -3.90
N VAL A 22 0.72 4.34 -4.38
CA VAL A 22 -0.62 4.50 -4.93
C VAL A 22 -1.62 4.20 -3.83
N MET A 23 -2.40 5.21 -3.44
CA MET A 23 -3.53 5.06 -2.54
C MET A 23 -4.80 5.20 -3.37
N LEU A 24 -5.57 4.12 -3.48
CA LEU A 24 -6.85 4.11 -4.18
C LEU A 24 -7.98 4.03 -3.17
N VAL A 25 -9.04 4.76 -3.45
CA VAL A 25 -10.27 4.82 -2.66
C VAL A 25 -11.39 4.22 -3.48
N ALA A 26 -12.20 3.37 -2.85
CA ALA A 26 -13.46 2.89 -3.40
C ALA A 26 -14.59 3.78 -2.87
N GLU A 27 -15.31 4.41 -3.79
CA GLU A 27 -16.49 5.23 -3.52
C GLU A 27 -17.75 4.50 -4.00
N TYR A 28 -18.86 4.61 -3.26
CA TYR A 28 -20.11 3.92 -3.56
C TYR A 28 -21.34 4.79 -3.31
N GLY A 29 -22.35 4.67 -4.18
CA GLY A 29 -23.60 5.42 -4.13
C GLY A 29 -23.51 6.84 -4.67
N GLU A 30 -24.66 7.50 -4.78
CA GLU A 30 -24.79 8.87 -5.31
C GLU A 30 -23.99 9.88 -4.49
N GLY A 31 -23.89 9.67 -3.17
CA GLY A 31 -23.09 10.47 -2.26
C GLY A 31 -21.58 10.18 -2.29
N LYS A 32 -21.09 9.33 -3.21
CA LYS A 32 -19.67 8.92 -3.34
C LYS A 32 -19.05 8.57 -1.99
N LYS A 33 -19.79 7.80 -1.19
CA LYS A 33 -19.35 7.45 0.15
C LYS A 33 -18.11 6.58 0.04
N MET A 34 -17.04 6.95 0.71
CA MET A 34 -15.85 6.13 0.83
C MET A 34 -16.19 4.83 1.57
N VAL A 35 -16.09 3.70 0.88
CA VAL A 35 -16.41 2.37 1.41
C VAL A 35 -15.18 1.47 1.52
N GLY A 36 -14.08 1.81 0.83
CA GLY A 36 -12.86 1.04 0.89
C GLY A 36 -11.64 1.86 0.54
N VAL A 37 -10.48 1.35 0.96
CA VAL A 37 -9.18 1.94 0.66
C VAL A 37 -8.14 0.84 0.50
N ILE A 38 -7.27 1.02 -0.49
CA ILE A 38 -6.06 0.22 -0.66
C ILE A 38 -4.86 1.15 -0.77
N LYS A 39 -3.80 0.82 -0.04
CA LYS A 39 -2.50 1.47 -0.12
C LYS A 39 -1.48 0.43 -0.57
N ALA A 40 -0.78 0.72 -1.66
CA ALA A 40 0.23 -0.15 -2.22
C ALA A 40 1.45 0.64 -2.70
N CYS A 41 2.55 -0.06 -2.91
CA CYS A 41 3.74 0.47 -3.57
C CYS A 41 4.42 -0.58 -4.44
N VAL A 42 5.16 -0.16 -5.46
CA VAL A 42 6.05 -1.05 -6.22
C VAL A 42 7.47 -0.91 -5.68
N LYS A 43 8.12 -2.04 -5.41
CA LYS A 43 9.50 -2.10 -4.93
C LYS A 43 10.33 -3.01 -5.82
N THR A 44 11.55 -2.59 -6.10
CA THR A 44 12.54 -3.44 -6.74
C THR A 44 13.26 -4.24 -5.65
N VAL A 45 13.20 -5.57 -5.71
CA VAL A 45 13.84 -6.48 -4.74
C VAL A 45 14.83 -7.39 -5.45
N SER A 46 15.88 -7.80 -4.75
CA SER A 46 16.83 -8.79 -5.28
C SER A 46 16.25 -10.20 -5.16
N ARG A 47 16.25 -10.96 -6.25
CA ARG A 47 15.99 -12.40 -6.18
C ARG A 47 17.25 -13.13 -5.71
N GLY A 48 17.18 -13.83 -4.58
CA GLY A 48 18.32 -14.55 -4.02
C GLY A 48 18.89 -15.58 -5.01
N GLY A 49 20.22 -15.64 -5.13
CA GLY A 49 20.93 -16.54 -6.06
C GLY A 49 22.44 -16.26 -6.11
N LYS A 50 23.24 -17.30 -6.36
CA LYS A 50 24.72 -17.22 -6.34
C LYS A 50 25.33 -16.59 -7.60
N GLN A 51 24.57 -16.43 -8.68
CA GLN A 51 25.04 -15.80 -9.92
C GLN A 51 24.05 -14.73 -10.37
N HIS A 52 24.59 -13.54 -10.67
CA HIS A 52 23.92 -12.36 -11.24
C HIS A 52 22.55 -12.05 -10.61
N LYS A 53 22.52 -11.38 -9.44
CA LYS A 53 21.28 -11.04 -8.70
C LYS A 53 20.28 -10.31 -9.61
N PRO A 54 19.24 -10.99 -10.14
CA PRO A 54 18.26 -10.30 -10.96
C PRO A 54 17.36 -9.51 -10.02
N TYR A 55 17.28 -8.21 -10.25
CA TYR A 55 16.32 -7.35 -9.58
C TYR A 55 14.95 -7.55 -10.22
N VAL A 56 13.92 -7.73 -9.39
CA VAL A 56 12.54 -7.89 -9.83
C VAL A 56 11.68 -6.81 -9.20
N LYS A 57 10.72 -6.27 -9.94
CA LYS A 57 9.69 -5.37 -9.40
C LYS A 57 8.59 -6.21 -8.76
N VAL A 58 8.25 -5.92 -7.51
CA VAL A 58 7.14 -6.54 -6.77
C VAL A 58 6.17 -5.46 -6.31
N ALA A 59 4.88 -5.77 -6.34
CA ALA A 59 3.87 -4.94 -5.71
C ALA A 59 3.75 -5.34 -4.23
N TYR A 60 3.74 -4.35 -3.34
CA TYR A 60 3.60 -4.54 -1.91
C TYR A 60 2.34 -3.84 -1.42
N LEU A 61 1.39 -4.62 -0.91
CA LEU A 61 0.16 -4.10 -0.32
C LEU A 61 0.45 -3.70 1.13
N LEU A 62 0.36 -2.39 1.40
CA LEU A 62 0.58 -1.81 2.73
C LEU A 62 -0.68 -1.88 3.59
N GLY A 63 -1.85 -1.88 2.96
CA GLY A 63 -3.11 -2.04 3.66
C GLY A 63 -4.29 -2.09 2.71
N LEU A 64 -5.25 -2.94 3.04
CA LEU A 64 -6.55 -3.05 2.38
C LEU A 64 -7.63 -3.04 3.46
N ARG A 65 -8.57 -2.11 3.37
CA ARG A 65 -9.70 -2.01 4.31
C ARG A 65 -10.98 -1.74 3.54
N VAL A 66 -12.05 -2.43 3.95
CA VAL A 66 -13.41 -2.25 3.43
C VAL A 66 -14.37 -2.10 4.61
N SER A 67 -15.30 -1.16 4.48
CA SER A 67 -16.40 -0.92 5.40
C SER A 67 -17.16 -2.22 5.66
N PRO A 68 -17.43 -2.63 6.91
CA PRO A 68 -18.12 -3.88 7.22
C PRO A 68 -19.46 -4.05 6.49
N SER A 69 -20.20 -2.95 6.29
CA SER A 69 -21.48 -2.96 5.59
C SER A 69 -21.37 -3.19 4.07
N HIS A 70 -20.15 -3.23 3.52
CA HIS A 70 -19.84 -3.37 2.10
C HIS A 70 -18.80 -4.48 1.85
N ARG A 71 -18.61 -5.42 2.79
CA ARG A 71 -17.74 -6.59 2.63
C ARG A 71 -18.42 -7.72 1.90
#